data_AF-A0A2K0UJD9-F1
#
_entry.id   AF-A0A2K0UJD9-F1
#
_cell.length_a   1.000
_cell.length_b   1.000
_cell.length_c   1.000
_cell.angle_alpha   90.00
_cell.angle_beta   90.00
_cell.angle_gamma   90.00
#
_symmetry.space_group_name_H-M   'P 1'
#
loop_
_entity.id
_entity.type
_entity.pdbx_description
1 polymer ?
#
loop_
_entity_poly.entity_id
_entity_poly.type
_entity_poly.pdbx_seq_one_letter_code
_entity_poly.pdbx_strand_id
1 'polypeptide(L)'
;MEYCSTCTGSLASSPPYSQDAASFPQDRRVECCSRVICAKCIQSYPRFASYCPFCQVSSTPSPLPQGLRDPPLYTSVPSLGSRSIPASAPPPPYKYVDDAPAKSNKNTPEFDEKAALDDTLHFLDHDRDTVQSLSLRYGVPPAALRRRNNLTSDHLLVGRKTILIPGEFYKGGVSLSPRPVEGEEEELRKGKIRRFMTLCKVADYDYALLYMEQAGYDIDAAITAYMDDEAWERTHPNQRGRNAEANKVKSRGLFWRGL
;
A
#
# COMPACT_ATOMS: atom_id res chain seq x y z
N MET A 1 6.53 -31.46 30.26
CA MET A 1 7.23 -30.43 31.05
C MET A 1 6.52 -29.12 30.83
N GLU A 2 6.18 -28.42 31.91
CA GLU A 2 5.55 -27.11 31.81
C GLU A 2 6.57 -26.02 32.09
N TYR A 3 6.48 -24.94 31.33
CA TYR A 3 7.39 -23.80 31.42
C TYR A 3 6.60 -22.53 31.74
N CYS A 4 7.19 -21.65 32.54
CA CYS A 4 6.63 -20.35 32.81
C CYS A 4 6.62 -19.51 31.53
N SER A 5 5.47 -18.94 31.16
CA SER A 5 5.34 -18.09 29.97
C SER A 5 6.08 -16.74 30.07
N THR A 6 6.47 -16.32 31.27
CA THR A 6 7.14 -15.03 31.50
C THR A 6 8.67 -15.17 31.55
N CYS A 7 9.20 -16.16 32.28
CA CYS A 7 10.64 -16.34 32.46
C CYS A 7 11.21 -17.57 31.76
N THR A 8 10.39 -18.35 31.04
CA THR A 8 10.77 -19.59 30.34
C THR A 8 11.37 -20.69 31.23
N GLY A 9 11.36 -20.52 32.55
CA GLY A 9 11.86 -21.51 33.51
C GLY A 9 10.95 -22.74 33.61
N SER A 10 11.55 -23.91 33.79
CA SER A 10 10.84 -25.18 34.00
C SER A 10 10.16 -25.21 35.37
N LEU A 11 8.85 -25.53 35.40
CA LEU A 11 8.03 -25.64 36.61
C LEU A 11 8.29 -26.95 37.38
N ALA A 12 8.91 -27.96 36.75
CA ALA A 12 9.25 -29.23 37.38
C ALA A 12 10.38 -29.14 38.44
N SER A 13 10.97 -27.94 38.62
CA SER A 13 12.07 -27.67 39.55
C SER A 13 11.62 -27.04 40.87
N SER A 14 10.31 -26.84 41.12
CA SER A 14 9.85 -26.44 42.45
C SER A 14 9.81 -27.67 43.37
N PRO A 15 10.56 -27.68 44.49
CA PRO A 15 10.53 -28.81 45.40
C PRO A 15 9.10 -29.02 45.96
N PRO A 16 8.68 -30.27 46.23
CA PRO A 16 7.44 -30.53 46.96
C PRO A 16 7.66 -30.12 48.41
N TYR A 17 7.41 -28.84 48.74
CA TYR A 17 7.59 -28.33 50.09
C TYR A 17 6.25 -28.32 50.84
N SER A 18 6.15 -29.29 51.76
CA SER A 18 5.49 -29.27 53.08
C SER A 18 4.34 -28.28 53.33
N GLN A 19 3.14 -28.87 53.44
CA GLN A 19 2.02 -28.70 54.39
C GLN A 19 1.75 -27.42 55.21
N ASP A 20 2.48 -26.31 55.11
CA ASP A 20 2.10 -25.06 55.76
C ASP A 20 1.42 -24.10 54.77
N ALA A 21 0.15 -24.39 54.54
CA ALA A 21 -0.76 -23.62 53.70
C ALA A 21 -1.09 -22.26 54.35
N ALA A 22 -0.33 -21.20 54.08
CA ALA A 22 -0.82 -19.83 54.31
C ALA A 22 -0.13 -18.66 53.58
N SER A 23 1.13 -18.73 53.11
CA SER A 23 1.84 -17.47 52.78
C SER A 23 2.63 -17.39 51.48
N PHE A 24 2.73 -18.44 50.67
CA PHE A 24 3.51 -18.39 49.42
C PHE A 24 2.63 -18.56 48.17
N PRO A 25 2.76 -17.65 47.17
CA PRO A 25 1.95 -17.71 45.97
C PRO A 25 2.34 -18.95 45.15
N GLN A 26 1.37 -19.83 44.90
CA GLN A 26 1.51 -20.99 44.05
C GLN A 26 1.62 -20.59 42.57
N ASP A 27 2.06 -21.53 41.72
CA ASP A 27 2.04 -21.35 40.26
C ASP A 27 0.60 -21.15 39.78
N ARG A 28 0.37 -20.11 38.96
CA ARG A 28 -0.96 -19.73 38.49
C ARG A 28 -1.13 -20.11 37.02
N ARG A 29 -2.19 -20.85 36.71
CA ARG A 29 -2.69 -20.99 35.34
C ARG A 29 -3.73 -19.93 35.05
N VAL A 30 -3.59 -19.26 33.91
CA VAL A 30 -4.53 -18.22 33.51
C VAL A 30 -5.68 -18.83 32.70
N GLU A 31 -6.92 -18.60 33.11
CA GLU A 31 -8.13 -19.16 32.49
C GLU A 31 -8.31 -18.72 31.02
N CYS A 32 -7.90 -17.50 30.65
CA CYS A 32 -8.13 -16.97 29.32
C CYS A 32 -7.29 -17.60 28.20
N CYS A 33 -6.11 -18.14 28.50
CA CYS A 33 -5.20 -18.69 27.49
C CYS A 33 -4.44 -19.94 27.94
N SER A 34 -4.79 -20.51 29.09
CA SER A 34 -4.18 -21.71 29.69
C SER A 34 -2.66 -21.64 29.93
N ARG A 35 -2.04 -20.45 29.80
CA ARG A 35 -0.62 -20.23 30.05
C ARG A 35 -0.32 -20.24 31.56
N VAL A 36 0.87 -20.71 31.92
CA VAL A 36 1.31 -20.85 33.32
C VAL A 36 2.31 -19.75 33.68
N ILE A 37 2.09 -19.09 34.81
CA ILE A 37 3.00 -18.11 35.40
C ILE A 37 3.52 -18.70 36.71
N CYS A 38 4.84 -18.82 36.85
CA CYS A 38 5.43 -19.40 38.06
C CYS A 38 5.33 -18.45 39.26
N ALA A 39 5.36 -19.04 40.46
CA ALA A 39 5.38 -18.35 41.75
C ALA A 39 6.43 -17.22 41.83
N LYS A 40 7.63 -17.45 41.29
CA LYS A 40 8.71 -16.44 41.25
C LYS A 40 8.31 -15.20 40.46
N CYS A 41 7.71 -15.38 39.28
CA CYS A 41 7.23 -14.26 38.47
C CYS A 41 6.07 -13.52 39.13
N ILE A 42 5.21 -14.23 39.86
CA ILE A 42 4.10 -13.63 40.63
C ILE A 42 4.65 -12.80 41.79
N GLN A 43 5.70 -13.27 42.49
CA GLN A 43 6.35 -12.52 43.56
C GLN A 43 7.04 -11.25 43.04
N SER A 44 7.78 -11.34 41.94
CA SER A 44 8.44 -10.18 41.34
C SER A 44 7.44 -9.13 40.83
N TYR A 45 6.28 -9.59 40.36
CA TYR A 45 5.24 -8.74 39.78
C TYR A 45 3.86 -9.17 40.29
N PRO A 46 3.39 -8.63 41.43
CA PRO A 46 2.14 -9.06 42.07
C PRO A 46 0.90 -8.89 41.19
N ARG A 47 0.96 -8.01 40.17
CA ARG A 47 -0.08 -7.88 39.15
C ARG A 47 -0.37 -9.18 38.42
N PHE A 48 0.62 -10.05 38.24
CA PHE A 48 0.41 -11.34 37.57
C PHE A 48 -0.42 -12.34 38.39
N ALA A 49 -0.72 -12.05 39.66
CA ALA A 49 -1.66 -12.84 40.47
C ALA A 49 -3.12 -12.62 40.04
N SER A 50 -3.47 -11.46 39.50
CA SER A 50 -4.83 -11.09 39.10
C SER A 50 -4.98 -10.76 37.61
N TYR A 51 -3.89 -10.51 36.89
CA TYR A 51 -3.91 -10.05 35.49
C TYR A 51 -3.08 -10.92 34.56
N CYS A 52 -3.60 -11.20 33.37
CA CYS A 52 -2.86 -11.88 32.30
C CYS A 52 -2.08 -10.87 31.45
N PRO A 53 -0.73 -10.92 31.39
CA PRO A 53 0.05 -10.01 30.55
C PRO A 53 -0.15 -10.23 29.04
N PHE A 54 -0.54 -11.44 28.62
CA PHE A 54 -0.65 -11.80 27.22
C PHE A 54 -2.01 -11.44 26.62
N CYS A 55 -3.10 -11.78 27.33
CA CYS A 55 -4.45 -11.46 26.89
C CYS A 55 -4.95 -10.13 27.43
N GLN A 56 -4.22 -9.54 28.38
CA GLN A 56 -4.60 -8.27 29.03
C GLN A 56 -5.96 -8.32 29.74
N VAL A 57 -6.33 -9.49 30.26
CA VAL A 57 -7.59 -9.75 30.98
C VAL A 57 -7.31 -9.90 32.47
N SER A 58 -8.13 -9.26 33.31
CA SER A 58 -8.14 -9.45 34.76
C SER A 58 -9.08 -10.62 35.13
N SER A 59 -8.70 -11.41 36.14
CA SER A 59 -9.54 -12.48 36.70
C SER A 59 -10.35 -12.03 37.92
N THR A 60 -10.21 -10.76 38.31
CA THR A 60 -11.04 -10.15 39.35
C THR A 60 -12.36 -9.74 38.74
N PRO A 61 -13.52 -10.03 39.36
CA PRO A 61 -14.81 -9.59 38.85
C PRO A 61 -14.86 -8.05 38.88
N SER A 62 -14.67 -7.42 37.72
CA SER A 62 -14.98 -6.02 37.50
C SER A 62 -16.45 -5.91 37.04
N PRO A 63 -17.11 -4.75 37.18
CA PRO A 63 -18.49 -4.56 36.72
C PRO A 63 -18.65 -4.63 35.18
N LEU A 64 -17.58 -4.93 34.44
CA LEU A 64 -17.58 -5.14 33.01
C LEU A 64 -17.81 -6.63 32.70
N PRO A 65 -18.53 -6.96 31.62
CA PRO A 65 -18.72 -8.36 31.22
C PRO A 65 -17.38 -9.07 31.04
N GLN A 66 -17.28 -10.24 31.67
CA GLN A 66 -16.08 -11.06 31.75
C GLN A 66 -15.53 -11.35 30.34
N GLY A 67 -14.36 -10.80 30.03
CA GLY A 67 -13.74 -10.88 28.69
C GLY A 67 -13.48 -9.53 28.03
N LEU A 68 -13.99 -8.41 28.58
CA LEU A 68 -13.58 -7.08 28.16
C LEU A 68 -12.53 -6.47 29.08
N ARG A 69 -11.59 -5.76 28.44
CA ARG A 69 -10.43 -5.10 29.04
C ARG A 69 -10.89 -4.01 30.01
N ASP A 70 -10.29 -3.96 31.20
CA ASP A 70 -10.36 -2.76 32.02
C ASP A 70 -9.65 -1.64 31.23
N PRO A 71 -10.35 -0.54 30.86
CA PRO A 71 -9.70 0.56 30.19
C PRO A 71 -8.50 1.00 31.05
N PRO A 72 -7.38 1.41 30.44
CA PRO A 72 -6.27 1.97 31.20
C PRO A 72 -6.84 3.04 32.14
N LEU A 73 -6.39 3.06 33.39
CA LEU A 73 -6.71 4.15 34.31
C LEU A 73 -6.21 5.43 33.66
N TYR A 74 -7.10 6.11 32.93
CA TYR A 74 -6.95 7.52 32.66
C TYR A 74 -7.08 8.16 34.04
N THR A 75 -5.94 8.36 34.71
CA THR A 75 -5.79 9.50 35.59
C THR A 75 -6.25 10.67 34.74
N SER A 76 -7.47 11.15 35.02
CA SER A 76 -7.92 12.43 34.52
C SER A 76 -6.79 13.39 34.83
N VAL A 77 -6.12 13.85 33.77
CA VAL A 77 -5.11 14.90 33.83
C VAL A 77 -5.62 15.95 34.83
N PRO A 78 -4.80 16.35 35.82
CA PRO A 78 -5.26 17.32 36.81
C PRO A 78 -5.80 18.51 36.04
N SER A 79 -7.04 18.90 36.36
CA SER A 79 -7.63 20.12 35.82
C SER A 79 -6.68 21.26 36.19
N LEU A 80 -5.83 21.66 35.24
CA LEU A 80 -5.08 22.89 35.34
C LEU A 80 -6.13 23.98 35.47
N GLY A 81 -6.08 24.66 36.60
CA GLY A 81 -7.09 25.61 37.04
C GLY A 81 -7.52 26.54 35.91
N SER A 82 -8.83 26.75 35.89
CA SER A 82 -9.53 27.81 35.17
C SER A 82 -8.69 29.09 35.08
N ARG A 83 -8.04 29.29 33.94
CA ARG A 83 -7.77 30.63 33.42
C ARG A 83 -8.82 30.89 32.36
N SER A 84 -9.80 31.71 32.72
CA SER A 84 -10.79 32.28 31.84
C SER A 84 -10.11 32.98 30.65
N ILE A 85 -10.19 32.36 29.47
CA ILE A 85 -9.88 33.02 28.20
C ILE A 85 -11.22 33.55 27.67
N PRO A 86 -11.40 34.86 27.44
CA PRO A 86 -12.64 35.40 26.90
C PRO A 86 -12.87 34.92 25.46
N ALA A 87 -14.12 34.57 25.15
CA ALA A 87 -14.59 33.87 23.95
C ALA A 87 -14.58 34.70 22.64
N SER A 88 -13.60 35.59 22.44
CA SER A 88 -13.51 36.44 21.24
C SER A 88 -12.09 36.59 20.69
N ALA A 89 -11.25 35.56 20.82
CA ALA A 89 -9.98 35.49 20.08
C ALA A 89 -10.08 34.41 18.99
N PRO A 90 -9.65 34.69 17.75
CA PRO A 90 -9.58 33.66 16.71
C PRO A 90 -8.65 32.52 17.16
N PRO A 91 -8.90 31.27 16.72
CA PRO A 91 -8.05 30.15 17.07
C PRO A 91 -6.60 30.46 16.66
N PRO A 92 -5.61 30.04 17.47
CA PRO A 92 -4.21 30.31 17.15
C PRO A 92 -3.87 29.74 15.77
N PRO A 93 -3.09 30.47 14.95
CA PRO A 93 -2.75 30.01 13.61
C PRO A 93 -1.99 28.70 13.71
N TYR A 94 -2.40 27.71 12.91
CA TYR A 94 -1.74 26.41 12.82
C TYR A 94 -0.33 26.61 12.28
N LYS A 95 0.65 26.71 13.17
CA LYS A 95 2.06 26.64 12.80
C LYS A 95 2.43 25.17 12.74
N TYR A 96 2.86 24.73 11.56
CA TYR A 96 3.61 23.48 11.44
C TYR A 96 4.77 23.55 12.43
N VAL A 97 4.86 22.51 13.28
CA VAL A 97 6.08 22.24 14.03
C VAL A 97 7.11 21.72 13.04
N ASP A 98 7.81 22.65 12.39
CA ASP A 98 9.16 22.35 11.93
C ASP A 98 10.01 22.08 13.18
N ASP A 99 10.57 20.88 13.24
CA ASP A 99 11.60 20.51 14.19
C ASP A 99 12.69 21.59 14.22
N ALA A 100 12.88 22.17 15.41
CA ALA A 100 13.87 23.21 15.63
C ALA A 100 15.30 22.68 15.35
N PRO A 101 16.19 23.53 14.82
CA PRO A 101 17.49 23.11 14.31
C PRO A 101 18.44 22.80 15.46
N ALA A 102 18.96 21.57 15.48
CA ALA A 102 20.21 21.29 16.15
C ALA A 102 21.32 22.12 15.49
N LYS A 103 22.06 22.86 16.30
CA LYS A 103 23.21 23.68 15.91
C LYS A 103 24.17 22.84 15.06
N SER A 104 24.21 23.09 13.75
CA SER A 104 25.27 22.61 12.88
C SER A 104 26.13 23.80 12.48
N ASN A 105 27.43 23.64 12.71
CA ASN A 105 28.46 24.54 12.23
C ASN A 105 28.22 24.93 10.78
N LYS A 106 28.32 26.24 10.50
CA LYS A 106 28.46 26.79 9.16
C LYS A 106 29.71 26.17 8.52
N ASN A 107 29.49 25.16 7.70
CA ASN A 107 30.26 24.93 6.48
C ASN A 107 29.22 24.67 5.40
N THR A 108 28.80 25.74 4.74
CA THR A 108 28.09 25.69 3.47
C THR A 108 29.11 25.27 2.42
N PRO A 109 29.01 24.09 1.77
CA PRO A 109 29.43 24.02 0.39
C PRO A 109 28.30 24.64 -0.42
N GLU A 110 28.64 25.56 -1.31
CA GLU A 110 27.78 25.93 -2.41
C GLU A 110 27.37 24.64 -3.13
N PHE A 111 26.10 24.27 -3.05
CA PHE A 111 25.55 23.27 -3.96
C PHE A 111 25.42 23.98 -5.31
N ASP A 112 26.42 23.75 -6.13
CA ASP A 112 26.40 23.99 -7.56
C ASP A 112 25.12 23.34 -8.13
N GLU A 113 24.11 24.13 -8.49
CA GLU A 113 22.88 23.67 -9.16
C GLU A 113 23.15 23.02 -10.54
N LYS A 114 24.42 22.92 -10.93
CA LYS A 114 24.90 22.37 -12.20
C LYS A 114 25.59 21.00 -12.06
N ALA A 115 25.41 20.33 -10.93
CA ALA A 115 25.83 18.95 -10.72
C ALA A 115 24.69 18.10 -10.11
N ALA A 116 23.47 18.23 -10.65
CA ALA A 116 22.48 17.17 -10.52
C ALA A 116 23.09 15.92 -11.15
N LEU A 117 23.74 15.10 -10.31
CA LEU A 117 24.33 13.83 -10.70
C LEU A 117 23.24 13.04 -11.41
N ASP A 118 23.46 12.70 -12.67
CA ASP A 118 22.45 12.12 -13.55
C ASP A 118 21.69 11.00 -12.85
N ASP A 119 20.40 11.21 -12.63
CA ASP A 119 19.54 10.20 -12.03
C ASP A 119 19.48 8.99 -12.95
N THR A 120 19.83 7.83 -12.40
CA THR A 120 19.83 6.59 -13.17
C THR A 120 18.40 6.02 -13.20
N LEU A 121 17.85 5.80 -14.38
CA LEU A 121 16.53 5.18 -14.55
C LEU A 121 16.64 3.65 -14.45
N HIS A 122 15.89 3.04 -13.55
CA HIS A 122 15.83 1.58 -13.36
C HIS A 122 14.44 1.05 -13.75
N PHE A 123 14.42 -0.01 -14.56
CA PHE A 123 13.19 -0.71 -14.92
C PHE A 123 12.84 -1.73 -13.84
N LEU A 124 11.61 -1.65 -13.33
CA LEU A 124 11.16 -2.48 -12.22
C LEU A 124 10.74 -3.88 -12.71
N ASP A 125 11.27 -4.90 -12.04
CA ASP A 125 10.74 -6.25 -12.08
C ASP A 125 9.84 -6.47 -10.86
N HIS A 126 8.53 -6.47 -11.04
CA HIS A 126 7.57 -6.51 -9.94
C HIS A 126 7.66 -7.78 -9.06
N ASP A 127 8.23 -8.87 -9.59
CA ASP A 127 8.37 -10.12 -8.84
C ASP A 127 9.60 -10.11 -7.91
N ARG A 128 10.60 -9.28 -8.22
CA ARG A 128 11.92 -9.32 -7.56
C ARG A 128 12.36 -8.00 -6.94
N ASP A 129 11.84 -6.89 -7.44
CA ASP A 129 12.22 -5.55 -7.02
C ASP A 129 11.25 -5.01 -5.94
N THR A 130 11.84 -4.58 -4.83
CA THR A 130 11.20 -3.94 -3.69
C THR A 130 12.04 -2.73 -3.30
N VAL A 131 11.51 -1.77 -2.52
CA VAL A 131 12.29 -0.60 -2.08
C VAL A 131 13.57 -1.05 -1.36
N GLN A 132 13.48 -2.11 -0.56
CA GLN A 132 14.58 -2.67 0.20
C GLN A 132 15.61 -3.38 -0.70
N SER A 133 15.16 -4.21 -1.65
CA SER A 133 16.11 -4.88 -2.56
C SER A 133 16.82 -3.89 -3.49
N LEU A 134 16.14 -2.85 -3.95
CA LEU A 134 16.74 -1.76 -4.74
C LEU A 134 17.71 -0.93 -3.92
N SER A 135 17.37 -0.61 -2.68
CA SER A 135 18.24 0.09 -1.74
C SER A 135 19.58 -0.64 -1.55
N LEU A 136 19.52 -1.97 -1.39
CA LEU A 136 20.72 -2.80 -1.26
C LEU A 136 21.50 -2.91 -2.57
N ARG A 137 20.81 -3.09 -3.70
CA ARG A 137 21.44 -3.24 -5.02
C ARG A 137 22.22 -1.99 -5.44
N TYR A 138 21.67 -0.81 -5.15
CA TYR A 138 22.24 0.47 -5.55
C TYR A 138 22.97 1.22 -4.44
N GLY A 139 22.94 0.70 -3.20
CA GLY A 139 23.55 1.36 -2.04
C GLY A 139 22.86 2.67 -1.64
N VAL A 140 21.58 2.85 -1.99
CA VAL A 140 20.83 4.09 -1.74
C VAL A 140 19.93 3.92 -0.51
N PRO A 141 19.89 4.87 0.44
CA PRO A 141 18.95 4.79 1.57
C PRO A 141 17.49 4.71 1.11
N PRO A 142 16.65 3.83 1.70
CA PRO A 142 15.24 3.67 1.31
C PRO A 142 14.44 4.99 1.39
N ALA A 143 14.75 5.83 2.39
CA ALA A 143 14.11 7.13 2.56
C ALA A 143 14.47 8.13 1.45
N ALA A 144 15.69 8.07 0.89
CA ALA A 144 16.09 8.91 -0.23
C ALA A 144 15.41 8.44 -1.53
N LEU A 145 15.37 7.11 -1.75
CA LEU A 145 14.69 6.51 -2.89
C LEU A 145 13.19 6.84 -2.91
N ARG A 146 12.53 6.77 -1.74
CA ARG A 146 11.12 7.15 -1.60
C ARG A 146 10.86 8.61 -1.89
N ARG A 147 11.67 9.51 -1.33
CA ARG A 147 11.55 10.96 -1.55
C ARG A 147 11.75 11.33 -3.01
N ARG A 148 12.77 10.77 -3.68
CA ARG A 148 13.05 11.09 -5.09
C ARG A 148 11.93 10.63 -6.04
N ASN A 149 11.24 9.54 -5.71
CA ASN A 149 10.20 8.96 -6.55
C ASN A 149 8.76 9.30 -6.11
N ASN A 150 8.60 10.18 -5.12
CA ASN A 150 7.31 10.50 -4.51
C ASN A 150 6.53 9.23 -4.10
N LEU A 151 7.21 8.31 -3.42
CA LEU A 151 6.63 7.09 -2.86
C LEU A 151 6.26 7.34 -1.39
N THR A 152 4.97 7.46 -1.10
CA THR A 152 4.48 7.53 0.29
C THR A 152 4.51 6.17 0.97
N SER A 153 4.40 5.09 0.20
CA SER A 153 4.36 3.70 0.68
C SER A 153 5.01 2.73 -0.32
N ASP A 154 5.48 1.60 0.19
CA ASP A 154 6.22 0.60 -0.61
C ASP A 154 5.34 -0.10 -1.65
N HIS A 155 4.04 -0.23 -1.39
CA HIS A 155 3.10 -0.86 -2.34
C HIS A 155 2.86 -0.03 -3.61
N LEU A 156 3.19 1.26 -3.61
CA LEU A 156 3.08 2.13 -4.79
C LEU A 156 4.16 1.86 -5.85
N LEU A 157 5.10 0.96 -5.57
CA LEU A 157 6.04 0.46 -6.57
C LEU A 157 5.34 -0.38 -7.65
N VAL A 158 4.29 -1.14 -7.29
CA VAL A 158 3.60 -2.05 -8.22
C VAL A 158 2.92 -1.29 -9.37
N GLY A 159 2.48 -0.05 -9.11
CA GLY A 159 1.85 0.80 -10.14
C GLY A 159 2.83 1.49 -11.09
N ARG A 160 4.15 1.30 -10.93
CA ARG A 160 5.19 2.00 -11.70
C ARG A 160 6.02 1.01 -12.51
N LYS A 161 6.25 1.30 -13.78
CA LYS A 161 7.18 0.52 -14.63
C LYS A 161 8.65 0.86 -14.37
N THR A 162 8.93 2.08 -13.93
CA THR A 162 10.30 2.61 -13.78
C THR A 162 10.44 3.39 -12.48
N ILE A 163 11.67 3.45 -11.98
CA ILE A 163 12.05 4.21 -10.79
C ILE A 163 13.34 4.98 -11.06
N LEU A 164 13.46 6.18 -10.48
CA LEU A 164 14.65 7.02 -10.54
C LEU A 164 15.55 6.72 -9.34
N ILE A 165 16.84 6.51 -9.61
CA ILE A 165 17.83 6.25 -8.58
C ILE A 165 18.68 7.52 -8.43
N PRO A 166 18.67 8.14 -7.24
CA PRO A 166 19.46 9.34 -6.99
C PRO A 166 20.94 9.13 -7.27
N GLY A 167 21.50 9.92 -8.19
CA GLY A 167 22.94 9.91 -8.52
C GLY A 167 23.83 10.34 -7.34
N GLU A 168 23.25 11.03 -6.34
CA GLU A 168 23.91 11.41 -5.07
C GLU A 168 24.56 10.24 -4.36
N PHE A 169 23.90 9.08 -4.38
CA PHE A 169 24.34 7.87 -3.69
C PHE A 169 24.91 6.84 -4.66
N TYR A 170 24.39 6.81 -5.89
CA TYR A 170 24.81 5.85 -6.90
C TYR A 170 25.68 6.50 -7.99
N LYS A 171 27.00 6.33 -7.87
CA LYS A 171 27.99 6.85 -8.84
C LYS A 171 28.23 5.93 -10.04
N GLY A 172 27.49 4.81 -10.13
CA GLY A 172 27.69 3.80 -11.16
C GLY A 172 27.21 4.22 -12.54
N GLY A 173 26.33 5.22 -12.65
CA GLY A 173 25.88 5.83 -13.91
C GLY A 173 25.14 4.91 -14.89
N VAL A 174 25.05 3.61 -14.60
CA VAL A 174 24.46 2.59 -15.47
C VAL A 174 23.38 1.85 -14.69
N SER A 175 22.21 1.67 -15.31
CA SER A 175 21.12 0.90 -14.69
C SER A 175 21.52 -0.57 -14.58
N LEU A 176 21.46 -1.12 -13.37
CA LEU A 176 21.64 -2.55 -13.10
C LEU A 176 20.36 -3.37 -13.35
N SER A 177 19.27 -2.74 -13.80
CA SER A 177 18.03 -3.44 -14.15
C SER A 177 18.23 -4.33 -15.39
N PRO A 178 17.61 -5.52 -15.41
CA PRO A 178 17.35 -6.19 -16.68
C PRO A 178 16.54 -5.22 -17.58
N ARG A 179 16.81 -5.25 -18.89
CA ARG A 179 15.89 -4.64 -19.86
C ARG A 179 14.47 -5.20 -19.63
N PRO A 180 13.41 -4.46 -20.01
CA PRO A 180 12.02 -4.77 -19.64
C PRO A 180 11.70 -6.26 -19.66
N VAL A 181 11.13 -6.77 -18.56
CA VAL A 181 10.95 -8.21 -18.27
C VAL A 181 10.06 -8.93 -19.30
N GLU A 182 9.15 -8.21 -19.96
CA GLU A 182 8.32 -8.72 -21.07
C GLU A 182 9.10 -8.83 -22.40
N GLY A 183 10.40 -8.48 -22.41
CA GLY A 183 11.23 -8.47 -23.60
C GLY A 183 11.01 -7.25 -24.49
N GLU A 184 12.01 -6.91 -25.30
CA GLU A 184 11.91 -5.79 -26.27
C GLU A 184 10.79 -6.01 -27.28
N GLU A 185 10.52 -7.26 -27.63
CA GLU A 185 9.54 -7.63 -28.65
C GLU A 185 8.10 -7.34 -28.21
N GLU A 186 7.76 -7.57 -26.94
CA GLU A 186 6.39 -7.39 -26.44
C GLU A 186 6.02 -5.91 -26.25
N GLU A 187 6.96 -5.06 -25.82
CA GLU A 187 6.73 -3.62 -25.76
C GLU A 187 6.67 -2.99 -27.16
N LEU A 188 7.47 -3.48 -28.12
CA LEU A 188 7.31 -3.12 -29.53
C LEU A 188 5.92 -3.51 -30.04
N ARG A 189 5.45 -4.73 -29.71
CA ARG A 189 4.11 -5.19 -30.05
C ARG A 189 3.02 -4.28 -29.47
N LYS A 190 3.07 -4.00 -28.17
CA LYS A 190 2.12 -3.09 -27.48
C LYS A 190 2.18 -1.67 -28.05
N GLY A 191 3.38 -1.19 -28.39
CA GLY A 191 3.58 0.10 -29.05
C GLY A 191 2.95 0.16 -30.45
N LYS A 192 3.13 -0.89 -31.26
CA LYS A 192 2.51 -1.02 -32.59
C LYS A 192 0.98 -1.02 -32.50
N ILE A 193 0.40 -1.78 -31.56
CA ILE A 193 -1.06 -1.81 -31.33
C ILE A 193 -1.57 -0.42 -30.94
N ARG A 194 -0.91 0.27 -29.99
CA ARG A 194 -1.29 1.65 -29.60
C ARG A 194 -1.20 2.63 -30.77
N ARG A 195 -0.19 2.48 -31.64
CA ARG A 195 -0.03 3.30 -32.83
C ARG A 195 -1.16 3.05 -33.84
N PHE A 196 -1.53 1.79 -34.07
CA PHE A 196 -2.70 1.43 -34.89
C PHE A 196 -3.99 2.04 -34.33
N MET A 197 -4.28 1.86 -33.03
CA MET A 197 -5.47 2.42 -32.37
C MET A 197 -5.56 3.94 -32.55
N THR A 198 -4.43 4.64 -32.44
CA THR A 198 -4.38 6.10 -32.61
C THR A 198 -4.60 6.53 -34.05
N LEU A 199 -4.02 5.81 -35.02
CA LEU A 199 -4.11 6.15 -36.44
C LEU A 199 -5.49 5.82 -37.03
N CYS A 200 -6.05 4.67 -36.68
CA CYS A 200 -7.37 4.23 -37.13
C CYS A 200 -8.52 4.77 -36.25
N LYS A 201 -8.21 5.43 -35.12
CA LYS A 201 -9.17 5.91 -34.11
C LYS A 201 -10.05 4.80 -33.51
N VAL A 202 -9.49 3.60 -33.40
CA VAL A 202 -10.14 2.45 -32.78
C VAL A 202 -9.96 2.53 -31.27
N ALA A 203 -11.07 2.63 -30.53
CA ALA A 203 -11.05 2.66 -29.06
C ALA A 203 -10.94 1.25 -28.43
N ASP A 204 -11.46 0.23 -29.12
CA ASP A 204 -11.50 -1.14 -28.62
C ASP A 204 -10.17 -1.87 -28.85
N TYR A 205 -9.54 -2.27 -27.75
CA TYR A 205 -8.24 -2.96 -27.79
C TYR A 205 -8.31 -4.32 -28.49
N ASP A 206 -9.39 -5.09 -28.26
CA ASP A 206 -9.57 -6.41 -28.85
C ASP A 206 -9.71 -6.34 -30.38
N TYR A 207 -10.34 -5.27 -30.89
CA TYR A 207 -10.43 -5.02 -32.32
C TYR A 207 -9.06 -4.72 -32.92
N ALA A 208 -8.28 -3.86 -32.24
CA ALA A 208 -6.91 -3.58 -32.66
C ALA A 208 -6.01 -4.82 -32.61
N LEU A 209 -6.17 -5.69 -31.61
CA LEU A 209 -5.46 -6.97 -31.56
C LEU A 209 -5.76 -7.85 -32.76
N LEU A 210 -7.02 -7.98 -33.15
CA LEU A 210 -7.44 -8.82 -34.28
C LEU A 210 -6.75 -8.41 -35.58
N TYR A 211 -6.79 -7.11 -35.93
CA TYR A 211 -6.13 -6.62 -37.15
C TYR A 211 -4.61 -6.77 -37.09
N MET A 212 -4.02 -6.52 -35.92
CA MET A 212 -2.58 -6.63 -35.73
C MET A 212 -2.11 -8.08 -35.80
N GLU A 213 -2.85 -9.05 -35.26
CA GLU A 213 -2.54 -10.48 -35.39
C GLU A 213 -2.69 -10.97 -36.83
N GLN A 214 -3.77 -10.56 -37.51
CA GLN A 214 -4.01 -10.92 -38.92
C GLN A 214 -2.92 -10.37 -39.85
N ALA A 215 -2.39 -9.18 -39.57
CA ALA A 215 -1.30 -8.57 -40.32
C ALA A 215 0.10 -9.03 -39.86
N GLY A 216 0.22 -9.99 -38.93
CA GLY A 216 1.52 -10.42 -38.41
C GLY A 216 2.32 -9.31 -37.71
N TYR A 217 1.62 -8.34 -37.12
CA TYR A 217 2.16 -7.13 -36.49
C TYR A 217 2.90 -6.17 -37.45
N ASP A 218 2.52 -6.15 -38.72
CA ASP A 218 2.84 -5.05 -39.63
C ASP A 218 1.79 -3.93 -39.49
N ILE A 219 2.25 -2.73 -39.09
CA ILE A 219 1.36 -1.61 -38.80
C ILE A 219 0.68 -1.11 -40.08
N ASP A 220 1.43 -0.98 -41.17
CA ASP A 220 0.91 -0.35 -42.38
C ASP A 220 -0.12 -1.26 -43.04
N ALA A 221 0.15 -2.57 -43.11
CA ALA A 221 -0.79 -3.58 -43.60
C ALA A 221 -2.09 -3.63 -42.77
N ALA A 222 -1.99 -3.54 -41.44
CA ALA A 222 -3.16 -3.51 -40.56
C ALA A 222 -4.01 -2.25 -40.81
N ILE A 223 -3.38 -1.08 -40.96
CA ILE A 223 -4.08 0.18 -41.26
C ILE A 223 -4.79 0.09 -42.61
N THR A 224 -4.13 -0.43 -43.64
CA THR A 224 -4.76 -0.58 -44.96
C THR A 224 -5.97 -1.50 -44.90
N ALA A 225 -5.86 -2.64 -44.22
CA ALA A 225 -6.98 -3.58 -44.08
C ALA A 225 -8.18 -2.94 -43.36
N TYR A 226 -7.93 -2.18 -42.28
CA TYR A 226 -8.98 -1.44 -41.57
C TYR A 226 -9.65 -0.39 -42.46
N MET A 227 -8.87 0.39 -43.22
CA MET A 227 -9.40 1.43 -44.09
C MET A 227 -10.19 0.87 -45.27
N ASP A 228 -9.79 -0.30 -45.78
CA ASP A 228 -10.50 -1.02 -46.83
C ASP A 228 -11.86 -1.52 -46.33
N ASP A 229 -11.92 -2.06 -45.10
CA ASP A 229 -13.19 -2.47 -44.48
C ASP A 229 -14.12 -1.27 -44.26
N GLU A 230 -13.61 -0.15 -43.73
CA GLU A 230 -14.37 1.10 -43.58
C GLU A 230 -14.89 1.65 -44.93
N ALA A 231 -14.11 1.51 -46.00
CA ALA A 231 -14.53 1.86 -47.35
C ALA A 231 -15.60 0.91 -47.89
N TRP A 232 -15.48 -0.38 -47.58
CA TRP A 232 -16.45 -1.39 -47.95
C TRP A 232 -17.79 -1.15 -47.23
N GLU A 233 -17.79 -0.91 -45.93
CA GLU A 233 -19.00 -0.63 -45.15
C GLU A 233 -19.76 0.60 -45.65
N ARG A 234 -19.02 1.67 -46.02
CA ARG A 234 -19.60 2.90 -46.58
C ARG A 234 -20.28 2.67 -47.93
N THR A 235 -19.72 1.80 -48.76
CA THR A 235 -20.26 1.48 -50.10
C THR A 235 -21.33 0.39 -50.07
N HIS A 236 -21.39 -0.40 -48.99
CA HIS A 236 -22.36 -1.48 -48.79
C HIS A 236 -23.25 -1.21 -47.56
N PRO A 237 -24.04 -0.12 -47.55
CA PRO A 237 -24.90 0.18 -46.44
C PRO A 237 -25.90 -0.95 -46.21
N ASN A 238 -26.01 -1.37 -44.95
CA ASN A 238 -26.77 -2.54 -44.55
C ASN A 238 -28.27 -2.39 -44.92
N GLN A 239 -28.72 -3.10 -45.95
CA GLN A 239 -30.08 -3.00 -46.48
C GLN A 239 -31.16 -3.38 -45.45
N ARG A 240 -30.81 -4.17 -44.42
CA ARG A 240 -31.72 -4.59 -43.34
C ARG A 240 -32.21 -3.42 -42.48
N GLY A 241 -31.36 -2.43 -42.18
CA GLY A 241 -31.75 -1.25 -41.40
C GLY A 241 -32.65 -0.31 -42.20
N ARG A 242 -32.36 -0.14 -43.49
CA ARG A 242 -33.13 0.73 -44.40
C ARG A 242 -34.59 0.29 -44.56
N ASN A 243 -34.82 -1.03 -44.60
CA ASN A 243 -36.17 -1.59 -44.66
C ASN A 243 -36.93 -1.45 -43.33
N ALA A 244 -36.25 -1.52 -42.18
CA ALA A 244 -36.87 -1.31 -40.87
C ALA A 244 -37.25 0.16 -40.64
N GLU A 245 -36.39 1.11 -41.02
CA GLU A 245 -36.65 2.56 -40.95
C GLU A 245 -37.80 2.97 -41.89
N ALA A 246 -37.79 2.46 -43.13
CA ALA A 246 -38.85 2.72 -44.10
C ALA A 246 -40.23 2.17 -43.66
N ASN A 247 -40.25 1.03 -42.96
CA ASN A 247 -41.49 0.48 -42.40
C ASN A 247 -41.99 1.29 -41.19
N LYS A 248 -41.08 1.86 -40.38
CA LYS A 248 -41.41 2.71 -39.23
C LYS A 248 -41.92 4.09 -39.64
N VAL A 249 -41.48 4.63 -40.80
CA VAL A 249 -42.02 5.86 -41.38
C VAL A 249 -43.41 5.63 -41.97
N LYS A 250 -43.68 4.47 -42.57
CA LYS A 250 -45.03 4.10 -43.06
C LYS A 250 -46.05 3.88 -41.93
N SER A 251 -45.64 3.36 -40.77
CA SER A 251 -46.57 3.11 -39.65
C SER A 251 -46.97 4.36 -38.85
N ARG A 252 -46.34 5.52 -39.10
CA ARG A 252 -46.66 6.80 -38.42
C ARG A 252 -47.60 7.69 -39.21
N GLY A 253 -48.09 7.24 -40.37
CA GLY A 253 -49.15 7.90 -41.12
C GLY A 253 -50.52 7.39 -40.68
N LEU A 254 -51.37 8.31 -40.20
CA LEU A 254 -52.80 8.12 -39.92
C LEU A 254 -53.13 7.30 -38.67
N PHE A 255 -52.98 7.85 -37.47
CA PHE A 255 -54.02 7.68 -36.45
C PHE A 255 -53.85 8.68 -35.29
N TRP A 256 -54.97 9.35 -34.95
CA TRP A 256 -55.23 10.24 -33.81
C TRP A 256 -54.81 11.73 -33.91
N ARG A 257 -55.69 12.53 -34.54
CA ARG A 257 -56.05 13.86 -34.01
C ARG A 257 -57.45 13.76 -33.40
N GLY A 258 -57.57 14.22 -32.16
CA GLY A 258 -58.81 14.75 -31.56
C GLY A 258 -59.77 13.75 -30.93
N LEU A 259 -59.79 13.71 -29.60
CA LEU A 259 -60.90 14.20 -28.75
C LEU A 259 -60.48 14.12 -27.28
#